data_AF-A0A370ALP8-F1
#
_entry.id   AF-A0A370ALP8-F1
#
_cell.length_a   1.000
_cell.length_b   1.000
_cell.length_c   1.000
_cell.angle_alpha   90.00
_cell.angle_beta   90.00
_cell.angle_gamma   90.00
#
_symmetry.space_group_name_H-M   'P 1'
#
loop_
_entity.id
_entity.type
_entity.pdbx_description
1 polymer ?
#
loop_
_entity_poly.entity_id
_entity_poly.type
_entity_poly.pdbx_seq_one_letter_code
_entity_poly.pdbx_strand_id
1 'polypeptide(L)'
;MHSITVSSNGDIIWCGRGSGSDNSHDIASVGIIDSAGIVDDVFGVSGKYELDGNGTDSFFVLTIDSSGSIYAAGKTVSTNIPGNSNSGEGDFLVVKLDASGSPYPSFGQNGIFVYGRSGDEMIDSIAVSESGKIYVCGSSASTDISGTVNKGDLDILILRLNPDGTFDETFDEDGKIMIGGRNTDIVNELNITENGRVYVFGSSASPDIPGTTLFGYDDFMITVFHD
;
A
#
# COMPACT_ATOMS: atom_id res chain seq x y z
N MET A 1 -5.60 -8.81 -12.38
CA MET A 1 -4.77 -9.36 -11.30
C MET A 1 -3.46 -8.59 -11.32
N HIS A 2 -3.09 -7.97 -10.20
CA HIS A 2 -1.87 -7.15 -10.08
C HIS A 2 -0.83 -7.79 -9.16
N SER A 3 -1.26 -8.53 -8.13
CA SER A 3 -0.38 -9.29 -7.25
C SER A 3 -1.01 -10.62 -6.84
N ILE A 4 -0.14 -11.55 -6.46
CA ILE A 4 -0.45 -12.91 -6.03
C ILE A 4 0.54 -13.33 -4.93
N THR A 5 0.07 -14.05 -3.92
CA THR A 5 0.92 -14.72 -2.93
C THR A 5 0.36 -16.09 -2.59
N VAL A 6 1.14 -16.88 -1.87
CA VAL A 6 0.76 -18.22 -1.41
C VAL A 6 0.75 -18.24 0.11
N SER A 7 -0.38 -18.63 0.69
CA SER A 7 -0.52 -18.81 2.14
C SER A 7 0.17 -20.10 2.62
N SER A 8 0.32 -20.26 3.93
CA SER A 8 1.01 -21.41 4.55
C SER A 8 0.33 -22.76 4.31
N ASN A 9 -0.98 -22.76 4.01
CA ASN A 9 -1.75 -23.96 3.63
C ASN A 9 -1.72 -24.24 2.12
N GLY A 10 -1.04 -23.42 1.32
CA GLY A 10 -0.88 -23.61 -0.12
C GLY A 10 -1.98 -22.98 -0.98
N ASP A 11 -2.87 -22.18 -0.39
CA ASP A 11 -3.85 -21.42 -1.16
C ASP A 11 -3.19 -20.21 -1.82
N ILE A 12 -3.71 -19.84 -2.98
CA ILE A 12 -3.29 -18.69 -3.76
C ILE A 12 -4.22 -17.52 -3.42
N ILE A 13 -3.65 -16.44 -2.91
CA ILE A 13 -4.37 -15.18 -2.68
C ILE A 13 -3.97 -14.20 -3.76
N TRP A 14 -4.94 -13.58 -4.42
CA TRP A 14 -4.71 -12.60 -5.47
C TRP A 14 -5.44 -11.30 -5.18
N CYS A 15 -4.91 -10.19 -5.71
CA CYS A 15 -5.61 -8.91 -5.71
C CYS A 15 -5.60 -8.27 -7.10
N GLY A 16 -6.50 -7.33 -7.30
CA GLY A 16 -6.51 -6.55 -8.51
C GLY A 16 -7.68 -5.60 -8.64
N ARG A 17 -8.05 -5.42 -9.90
CA ARG A 17 -9.11 -4.55 -10.37
C ARG A 17 -10.16 -5.39 -11.09
N GLY A 18 -11.44 -5.17 -10.78
CA GLY A 18 -12.59 -5.69 -11.50
C GLY A 18 -13.46 -4.55 -12.04
N SER A 19 -14.54 -4.87 -12.77
CA SER A 19 -15.53 -3.89 -13.18
C SER A 19 -16.56 -3.68 -12.07
N GLY A 20 -16.81 -2.42 -11.71
CA GLY A 20 -17.78 -2.02 -10.68
C GLY A 20 -19.22 -2.38 -11.07
N SER A 21 -20.12 -2.27 -10.09
CA SER A 21 -21.51 -2.73 -10.23
C SER A 21 -22.33 -2.03 -11.33
N ASP A 22 -21.93 -0.82 -11.72
CA ASP A 22 -22.52 -0.04 -12.81
C ASP A 22 -21.69 -0.03 -14.11
N ASN A 23 -20.56 -0.77 -14.14
CA ASN A 23 -19.56 -0.80 -15.21
C ASN A 23 -18.95 0.57 -15.59
N SER A 24 -19.18 1.62 -14.81
CA SER A 24 -18.66 2.95 -15.07
C SER A 24 -17.36 3.25 -14.33
N HIS A 25 -17.09 2.49 -13.28
CA HIS A 25 -15.85 2.52 -12.52
C HIS A 25 -15.32 1.10 -12.29
N ASP A 26 -14.12 1.03 -11.74
CA ASP A 26 -13.45 -0.21 -11.44
C ASP A 26 -13.36 -0.41 -9.93
N ILE A 27 -13.42 -1.67 -9.52
CA ILE A 27 -13.50 -2.09 -8.12
C ILE A 27 -12.19 -2.75 -7.67
N ALA A 28 -11.78 -2.48 -6.44
CA ALA A 28 -10.65 -3.16 -5.82
C ALA A 28 -11.10 -4.53 -5.29
N SER A 29 -10.41 -5.61 -5.70
CA SER A 29 -10.81 -6.98 -5.35
C SER A 29 -9.66 -7.81 -4.78
N VAL A 30 -9.99 -8.68 -3.82
CA VAL A 30 -9.13 -9.75 -3.30
C VAL A 30 -9.89 -11.07 -3.42
N GLY A 31 -9.23 -12.15 -3.80
CA GLY A 31 -9.85 -13.48 -3.83
C GLY A 31 -8.86 -14.59 -3.51
N ILE A 32 -9.40 -15.78 -3.24
CA ILE A 32 -8.63 -16.98 -2.92
C ILE A 32 -8.94 -18.08 -3.93
N ILE A 33 -7.89 -18.76 -4.37
CA ILE A 33 -7.95 -20.02 -5.09
C ILE A 33 -7.28 -21.06 -4.20
N ASP A 34 -7.97 -22.15 -3.90
CA ASP A 34 -7.44 -23.19 -3.04
C ASP A 34 -6.24 -23.92 -3.68
N SER A 35 -5.54 -24.72 -2.87
CA SER A 35 -4.43 -25.56 -3.34
C SER A 35 -4.79 -26.56 -4.47
N ALA A 36 -6.07 -26.79 -4.76
CA ALA A 36 -6.55 -27.62 -5.87
C ALA A 36 -6.84 -26.80 -7.15
N GLY A 37 -6.68 -25.47 -7.11
CA GLY A 37 -6.94 -24.58 -8.24
C GLY A 37 -8.42 -24.18 -8.38
N ILE A 38 -9.23 -24.38 -7.34
CA ILE A 38 -10.65 -24.04 -7.31
C ILE A 38 -10.83 -22.72 -6.56
N VAL A 39 -11.71 -21.85 -7.05
CA VAL A 39 -12.07 -20.63 -6.32
C VAL A 39 -12.71 -21.01 -4.99
N ASP A 40 -12.18 -20.47 -3.90
CA ASP A 40 -12.79 -20.57 -2.58
C ASP A 40 -14.06 -19.70 -2.58
N ASP A 41 -15.23 -20.31 -2.72
CA ASP A 41 -16.51 -19.59 -2.82
C ASP A 41 -17.04 -19.06 -1.49
N VAL A 42 -16.41 -19.45 -0.36
CA VAL A 42 -16.75 -18.95 0.98
C VAL A 42 -15.92 -17.75 1.41
N PHE A 43 -14.86 -17.39 0.68
CA PHE A 43 -14.11 -16.16 0.92
C PHE A 43 -14.94 -14.91 0.53
N GLY A 44 -15.13 -14.00 1.47
CA GLY A 44 -15.92 -12.77 1.28
C GLY A 44 -17.33 -13.07 0.77
N VAL A 45 -17.70 -12.49 -0.37
CA VAL A 45 -18.98 -12.73 -1.05
C VAL A 45 -18.71 -13.34 -2.42
N SER A 46 -19.12 -14.60 -2.61
CA SER A 46 -18.89 -15.35 -3.86
C SER A 46 -17.41 -15.47 -4.25
N GLY A 47 -16.56 -15.71 -3.25
CA GLY A 47 -15.13 -15.96 -3.39
C GLY A 47 -14.24 -14.73 -3.54
N LYS A 48 -14.76 -13.55 -3.21
CA LYS A 48 -14.01 -12.29 -3.25
C LYS A 48 -14.43 -11.31 -2.18
N TYR A 49 -13.47 -10.53 -1.71
CA TYR A 49 -13.70 -9.23 -1.09
C TYR A 49 -13.67 -8.16 -2.18
N GLU A 50 -14.55 -7.17 -2.05
CA GLU A 50 -14.77 -6.12 -3.04
C GLU A 50 -15.02 -4.79 -2.33
N LEU A 51 -14.26 -3.76 -2.73
CA LEU A 51 -14.43 -2.38 -2.26
C LEU A 51 -14.87 -1.50 -3.43
N ASP A 52 -16.17 -1.23 -3.51
CA ASP A 52 -16.82 -0.45 -4.58
C ASP A 52 -17.08 0.99 -4.09
N GLY A 53 -16.19 1.91 -4.42
CA GLY A 53 -16.46 3.34 -4.29
C GLY A 53 -17.18 3.92 -5.52
N ASN A 54 -17.32 5.24 -5.57
CA ASN A 54 -17.92 5.98 -6.69
C ASN A 54 -16.90 6.40 -7.76
N GLY A 55 -15.68 5.89 -7.67
CA GLY A 55 -14.57 6.15 -8.55
C GLY A 55 -13.80 4.86 -8.82
N THR A 56 -12.67 4.99 -9.51
CA THR A 56 -11.75 3.87 -9.73
C THR A 56 -11.03 3.49 -8.44
N ASP A 57 -11.18 2.23 -8.06
CA ASP A 57 -10.46 1.62 -6.94
C ASP A 57 -9.69 0.39 -7.44
N SER A 58 -8.48 0.18 -6.93
CA SER A 58 -7.65 -0.95 -7.34
C SER A 58 -6.69 -1.37 -6.23
N PHE A 59 -6.51 -2.68 -6.06
CA PHE A 59 -5.39 -3.22 -5.31
C PHE A 59 -4.26 -3.62 -6.25
N PHE A 60 -3.05 -3.14 -5.97
CA PHE A 60 -1.86 -3.44 -6.76
C PHE A 60 -0.98 -4.49 -6.11
N VAL A 61 -0.92 -4.50 -4.78
CA VAL A 61 -0.04 -5.39 -4.00
C VAL A 61 -0.77 -5.97 -2.80
N LEU A 62 -0.31 -7.13 -2.34
CA LEU A 62 -0.81 -7.76 -1.13
C LEU A 62 0.32 -8.45 -0.36
N THR A 63 0.08 -8.67 0.94
CA THR A 63 0.92 -9.51 1.80
C THR A 63 0.06 -10.22 2.86
N ILE A 64 0.61 -11.23 3.51
CA ILE A 64 -0.06 -12.01 4.57
C ILE A 64 0.87 -12.06 5.78
N ASP A 65 0.35 -11.78 6.96
CA ASP A 65 1.11 -11.92 8.20
C ASP A 65 1.11 -13.37 8.73
N SER A 66 1.89 -13.63 9.80
CA SER A 66 1.99 -14.96 10.40
C SER A 66 0.69 -15.46 11.04
N SER A 67 -0.29 -14.59 11.26
CA SER A 67 -1.63 -14.94 11.74
C SER A 67 -2.60 -15.32 10.62
N GLY A 68 -2.21 -15.11 9.36
CA GLY A 68 -3.07 -15.29 8.19
C GLY A 68 -3.93 -14.07 7.87
N SER A 69 -3.67 -12.90 8.49
CA SER A 69 -4.33 -11.66 8.09
C SER A 69 -3.80 -11.23 6.72
N ILE A 70 -4.70 -10.86 5.83
CA ILE A 70 -4.39 -10.40 4.48
C ILE A 70 -4.40 -8.88 4.47
N TYR A 71 -3.34 -8.29 3.93
CA TYR A 71 -3.22 -6.86 3.70
C TYR A 71 -3.17 -6.63 2.20
N ALA A 72 -4.16 -5.93 1.64
CA ALA A 72 -4.17 -5.56 0.22
C ALA A 72 -4.11 -4.04 0.10
N ALA A 73 -3.27 -3.56 -0.80
CA ALA A 73 -2.98 -2.14 -0.94
C ALA A 73 -2.96 -1.70 -2.40
N GLY A 74 -3.40 -0.48 -2.64
CA GLY A 74 -3.38 0.15 -3.94
C GLY A 74 -3.90 1.59 -3.87
N LYS A 75 -4.82 1.94 -4.76
CA LYS A 75 -5.27 3.33 -4.97
C LYS A 75 -6.78 3.43 -4.99
N THR A 76 -7.29 4.53 -4.43
CA THR A 76 -8.70 4.96 -4.53
C THR A 76 -8.77 6.36 -5.11
N VAL A 77 -9.66 6.59 -6.08
CA VAL A 77 -10.10 7.96 -6.45
C VAL A 77 -11.54 8.24 -5.98
N SER A 78 -12.09 7.33 -5.17
CA SER A 78 -13.44 7.40 -4.65
C SER A 78 -13.56 8.36 -3.46
N THR A 79 -14.66 9.11 -3.42
CA THR A 79 -14.98 10.11 -2.38
C THR A 79 -15.99 9.59 -1.35
N ASN A 80 -16.41 8.33 -1.48
CA ASN A 80 -17.44 7.70 -0.66
C ASN A 80 -16.97 6.35 -0.07
N ILE A 81 -15.66 6.15 0.08
CA ILE A 81 -15.12 4.99 0.79
C ILE A 81 -15.66 5.02 2.25
N PRO A 82 -16.14 3.90 2.82
CA PRO A 82 -16.71 3.91 4.16
C PRO A 82 -15.78 4.55 5.22
N GLY A 83 -16.20 5.72 5.72
CA GLY A 83 -15.47 6.47 6.75
C GLY A 83 -14.13 7.08 6.30
N ASN A 84 -13.85 7.07 4.99
CA ASN A 84 -12.70 7.70 4.37
C ASN A 84 -13.12 8.47 3.11
N SER A 85 -12.25 9.32 2.57
CA SER A 85 -12.48 9.96 1.28
C SER A 85 -11.14 10.28 0.65
N ASN A 86 -11.04 10.09 -0.67
CA ASN A 86 -9.95 10.65 -1.44
C ASN A 86 -9.85 12.18 -1.21
N SER A 87 -8.62 12.68 -1.13
CA SER A 87 -8.29 14.07 -0.82
C SER A 87 -7.63 14.83 -1.98
N GLY A 88 -7.35 14.15 -3.10
CA GLY A 88 -6.66 14.68 -4.28
C GLY A 88 -6.99 13.93 -5.56
N GLU A 89 -5.98 13.65 -6.38
CA GLU A 89 -6.16 12.92 -7.65
C GLU A 89 -6.31 11.42 -7.45
N GLY A 90 -5.72 10.89 -6.37
CA GLY A 90 -5.92 9.54 -5.89
C GLY A 90 -5.07 9.27 -4.66
N ASP A 91 -5.60 8.45 -3.75
CA ASP A 91 -5.02 8.24 -2.43
C ASP A 91 -4.55 6.79 -2.27
N PHE A 92 -3.53 6.59 -1.43
CA PHE A 92 -3.20 5.25 -0.93
C PHE A 92 -4.43 4.62 -0.29
N LEU A 93 -4.69 3.37 -0.62
CA LEU A 93 -5.74 2.54 -0.05
C LEU A 93 -5.11 1.28 0.52
N VAL A 94 -5.42 0.95 1.77
CA VAL A 94 -5.05 -0.32 2.40
C VAL A 94 -6.27 -0.93 3.07
N VAL A 95 -6.49 -2.22 2.85
CA VAL A 95 -7.47 -3.00 3.59
C VAL A 95 -6.81 -4.12 4.35
N LYS A 96 -7.32 -4.42 5.54
CA LYS A 96 -6.93 -5.58 6.33
C LYS A 96 -8.11 -6.54 6.44
N LEU A 97 -7.94 -7.75 5.92
CA LEU A 97 -8.95 -8.81 5.91
C LEU A 97 -8.48 -9.99 6.74
N ASP A 98 -9.41 -10.69 7.39
CA ASP A 98 -9.13 -12.01 7.94
C ASP A 98 -9.09 -13.09 6.85
N ALA A 99 -8.79 -14.33 7.23
CA ALA A 99 -8.73 -15.46 6.31
C ALA A 99 -10.08 -15.80 5.64
N SER A 100 -11.20 -15.30 6.17
CA SER A 100 -12.53 -15.43 5.55
C SER A 100 -12.85 -14.30 4.57
N GLY A 101 -11.97 -13.31 4.41
CA GLY A 101 -12.20 -12.13 3.59
C GLY A 101 -13.04 -11.05 4.26
N SER A 102 -13.27 -11.17 5.57
CA SER A 102 -13.98 -10.15 6.34
C SER A 102 -13.01 -9.05 6.79
N PRO A 103 -13.35 -7.75 6.63
CA PRO A 103 -12.50 -6.66 7.12
C PRO A 103 -12.34 -6.67 8.63
N TYR A 104 -11.14 -6.42 9.13
CA TYR A 104 -10.88 -6.23 10.56
C TYR A 104 -11.44 -4.88 11.03
N PRO A 105 -12.52 -4.82 11.83
CA PRO A 105 -13.15 -3.53 12.14
C PRO A 105 -12.26 -2.57 12.94
N SER A 106 -11.26 -3.11 13.63
CA SER A 106 -10.28 -2.38 14.43
C SER A 106 -9.11 -1.80 13.64
N PHE A 107 -9.01 -2.08 12.33
CA PHE A 107 -7.96 -1.54 11.48
C PHE A 107 -8.47 -0.30 10.74
N GLY A 108 -7.79 0.83 10.90
CA GLY A 108 -8.20 2.11 10.33
C GLY A 108 -9.66 2.41 10.68
N GLN A 109 -10.45 2.68 9.63
CA GLN A 109 -11.88 2.85 9.74
C GLN A 109 -12.60 1.64 9.16
N ASN A 110 -13.04 0.73 10.04
CA ASN A 110 -13.76 -0.51 9.68
C ASN A 110 -12.99 -1.45 8.72
N GLY A 111 -11.68 -1.58 8.91
CA GLY A 111 -10.82 -2.42 8.08
C GLY A 111 -10.16 -1.71 6.91
N ILE A 112 -10.37 -0.39 6.78
CA ILE A 112 -9.91 0.42 5.65
C ILE A 112 -9.06 1.59 6.16
N PHE A 113 -7.89 1.76 5.58
CA PHE A 113 -7.05 2.93 5.73
C PHE A 113 -6.92 3.62 4.37
N VAL A 114 -7.18 4.94 4.32
CA VAL A 114 -6.94 5.76 3.15
C VAL A 114 -6.02 6.92 3.54
N TYR A 115 -5.02 7.19 2.70
CA TYR A 115 -4.14 8.32 2.90
C TYR A 115 -3.73 8.98 1.58
N GLY A 116 -4.02 10.26 1.48
CA GLY A 116 -3.52 11.11 0.42
C GLY A 116 -3.71 12.58 0.75
N ARG A 117 -3.21 13.42 -0.14
CA ARG A 117 -3.26 14.87 -0.03
C ARG A 117 -3.60 15.47 -1.39
N SER A 118 -3.06 16.62 -1.76
CA SER A 118 -3.52 17.37 -2.96
C SER A 118 -3.18 16.70 -4.30
N GLY A 119 -2.21 15.79 -4.33
CA GLY A 119 -1.69 15.16 -5.53
C GLY A 119 -2.20 13.73 -5.75
N ASP A 120 -1.42 12.98 -6.53
CA ASP A 120 -1.63 11.56 -6.77
C ASP A 120 -0.66 10.72 -5.94
N GLU A 121 -1.21 9.73 -5.24
CA GLU A 121 -0.49 8.77 -4.43
C GLU A 121 -0.67 7.35 -5.01
N MET A 122 0.44 6.72 -5.42
CA MET A 122 0.47 5.35 -5.94
C MET A 122 1.27 4.42 -5.03
N ILE A 123 0.66 3.33 -4.56
CA ILE A 123 1.36 2.30 -3.76
C ILE A 123 2.06 1.30 -4.69
N ASP A 124 3.33 1.03 -4.40
CA ASP A 124 4.15 0.03 -5.10
C ASP A 124 4.47 -1.18 -4.21
N SER A 125 4.47 -1.02 -2.87
CA SER A 125 4.85 -2.10 -1.96
C SER A 125 4.18 -2.00 -0.58
N ILE A 126 3.91 -3.17 0.01
CA ILE A 126 3.42 -3.31 1.39
C ILE A 126 4.13 -4.49 2.07
N ALA A 127 4.58 -4.29 3.31
CA ALA A 127 5.13 -5.37 4.14
C ALA A 127 4.70 -5.21 5.59
N VAL A 128 4.63 -6.33 6.32
CA VAL A 128 4.30 -6.36 7.75
C VAL A 128 5.45 -7.01 8.51
N SER A 129 5.93 -6.35 9.56
CA SER A 129 6.99 -6.87 10.41
C SER A 129 6.46 -7.91 11.41
N GLU A 130 7.35 -8.65 12.06
CA GLU A 130 6.97 -9.61 13.11
C GLU A 130 6.26 -8.95 14.31
N SER A 131 6.54 -7.66 14.56
CA SER A 131 5.87 -6.87 15.59
C SER A 131 4.47 -6.39 15.18
N GLY A 132 4.08 -6.62 13.93
CA GLY A 132 2.81 -6.21 13.35
C GLY A 132 2.79 -4.78 12.82
N LYS A 133 3.94 -4.10 12.75
CA LYS A 133 4.06 -2.79 12.09
C LYS A 133 3.92 -2.98 10.58
N ILE A 134 3.23 -2.05 9.96
CA ILE A 134 2.89 -2.14 8.54
C ILE A 134 3.63 -1.02 7.82
N TYR A 135 4.42 -1.39 6.83
CA TYR A 135 5.13 -0.47 5.96
C TYR A 135 4.40 -0.41 4.63
N VAL A 136 3.94 0.79 4.27
CA VAL A 136 3.31 1.07 2.97
C VAL A 136 4.24 2.01 2.24
N CYS A 137 4.64 1.65 1.02
CA CYS A 137 5.55 2.46 0.25
C CYS A 137 5.05 2.64 -1.18
N GLY A 138 5.26 3.84 -1.69
CA GLY A 138 4.83 4.26 -3.00
C GLY A 138 5.44 5.59 -3.38
N SER A 139 4.83 6.25 -4.36
CA SER A 139 5.22 7.59 -4.80
C SER A 139 4.07 8.58 -4.60
N SER A 140 4.39 9.83 -4.30
CA SER A 140 3.41 10.90 -4.09
C SER A 140 3.77 12.15 -4.90
N ALA A 141 2.78 12.76 -5.54
CA ALA A 141 2.87 14.09 -6.16
C ALA A 141 2.39 15.22 -5.23
N SER A 142 2.00 14.90 -3.99
CA SER A 142 1.44 15.88 -3.06
C SER A 142 2.48 16.81 -2.47
N THR A 143 2.18 18.11 -2.44
CA THR A 143 3.06 19.15 -1.86
C THR A 143 2.67 19.57 -0.44
N ASP A 144 1.60 18.99 0.11
CA ASP A 144 0.94 19.35 1.37
C ASP A 144 0.84 18.19 2.37
N ILE A 145 1.73 17.20 2.26
CA ILE A 145 1.94 16.17 3.27
C ILE A 145 2.62 16.81 4.48
N SER A 146 1.99 16.74 5.65
CA SER A 146 2.55 17.29 6.90
C SER A 146 3.83 16.55 7.29
N GLY A 147 4.79 17.26 7.89
CA GLY A 147 6.06 16.69 8.34
C GLY A 147 7.11 16.55 7.24
N THR A 148 6.73 16.69 5.96
CA THR A 148 7.64 16.51 4.84
C THR A 148 7.29 17.42 3.65
N VAL A 149 8.10 17.40 2.59
CA VAL A 149 7.92 18.24 1.40
C VAL A 149 8.31 17.43 0.17
N ASN A 150 7.38 17.27 -0.76
CA ASN A 150 7.70 16.85 -2.12
C ASN A 150 8.49 17.97 -2.82
N LYS A 151 9.63 17.62 -3.42
CA LYS A 151 10.57 18.58 -4.02
C LYS A 151 10.58 18.55 -5.55
N GLY A 152 9.85 17.62 -6.16
CA GLY A 152 9.89 17.33 -7.59
C GLY A 152 8.49 17.03 -8.16
N ASP A 153 8.44 16.15 -9.15
CA ASP A 153 7.17 15.71 -9.75
C ASP A 153 6.54 14.55 -8.95
N LEU A 154 7.39 13.63 -8.48
CA LEU A 154 7.04 12.49 -7.64
C LEU A 154 8.20 12.23 -6.71
N ASP A 155 7.91 12.09 -5.43
CA ASP A 155 8.89 11.64 -4.43
C ASP A 155 8.38 10.35 -3.78
N ILE A 156 9.31 9.54 -3.28
CA ILE A 156 8.99 8.29 -2.59
C ILE A 156 8.36 8.62 -1.24
N LEU A 157 7.15 8.11 -1.00
CA LEU A 157 6.46 8.19 0.27
C LEU A 157 6.47 6.82 0.97
N ILE A 158 6.95 6.79 2.20
CA ILE A 158 6.89 5.62 3.08
C ILE A 158 6.03 5.98 4.29
N LEU A 159 5.03 5.17 4.58
CA LEU A 159 4.23 5.25 5.79
C LEU A 159 4.54 4.05 6.68
N ARG A 160 4.67 4.28 7.99
CA ARG A 160 4.62 3.20 8.99
C ARG A 160 3.35 3.32 9.81
N LEU A 161 2.58 2.23 9.82
CA LEU A 161 1.34 2.12 10.57
C LEU A 161 1.48 1.10 11.70
N ASN A 162 0.74 1.33 12.78
CA ASN A 162 0.49 0.37 13.84
C ASN A 162 -0.44 -0.76 13.35
N PRO A 163 -0.53 -1.89 14.10
CA PRO A 163 -1.43 -2.99 13.76
C PRO A 163 -2.91 -2.62 13.64
N ASP A 164 -3.31 -1.49 14.23
CA ASP A 164 -4.66 -0.91 14.17
C ASP A 164 -4.84 0.11 13.04
N GLY A 165 -3.84 0.30 12.18
CA GLY A 165 -3.89 1.24 11.05
C GLY A 165 -3.67 2.70 11.40
N THR A 166 -3.38 3.03 12.66
CA THR A 166 -2.94 4.39 13.03
C THR A 166 -1.48 4.63 12.62
N PHE A 167 -1.07 5.87 12.41
CA PHE A 167 0.34 6.18 12.17
C PHE A 167 1.20 5.81 13.37
N ASP A 168 2.37 5.23 13.10
CA ASP A 168 3.38 5.02 14.13
C ASP A 168 4.27 6.25 14.28
N GLU A 169 3.90 7.15 15.19
CA GLU A 169 4.64 8.39 15.47
C GLU A 169 6.07 8.17 16.00
N THR A 170 6.48 6.93 16.27
CA THR A 170 7.88 6.61 16.59
C THR A 170 8.78 6.49 15.36
N PHE A 171 8.19 6.49 14.15
CA PHE A 171 8.90 6.44 12.87
C PHE A 171 8.98 7.84 12.26
N ASP A 172 10.19 8.40 12.17
CA ASP A 172 10.41 9.77 11.65
C ASP A 172 9.50 10.83 12.30
N GLU A 173 9.25 10.67 13.60
CA GLU A 173 8.43 11.54 14.46
C GLU A 173 6.92 11.62 14.14
N ASP A 174 6.48 11.18 12.96
CA ASP A 174 5.08 11.32 12.55
C ASP A 174 4.51 10.12 11.76
N GLY A 175 5.30 9.07 11.58
CA GLY A 175 4.93 7.87 10.82
C GLY A 175 5.23 7.94 9.33
N LYS A 176 5.91 8.96 8.82
CA LYS A 176 6.03 9.21 7.38
C LYS A 176 7.44 9.66 7.01
N ILE A 177 7.92 9.16 5.87
CA ILE A 177 9.18 9.61 5.28
C ILE A 177 8.92 9.95 3.82
N MET A 178 9.47 11.07 3.37
CA MET A 178 9.58 11.39 1.94
C MET A 178 11.04 11.35 1.50
N ILE A 179 11.33 10.66 0.41
CA ILE A 179 12.67 10.56 -0.17
C ILE A 179 12.61 11.00 -1.62
N GLY A 180 13.30 12.09 -1.93
CA GLY A 180 13.40 12.60 -3.28
C GLY A 180 14.08 13.96 -3.37
N GLY A 181 14.22 14.42 -4.61
CA GLY A 181 14.87 15.65 -5.02
C GLY A 181 14.00 16.39 -6.03
N ARG A 182 14.61 17.14 -6.95
CA ARG A 182 13.84 18.06 -7.80
C ARG A 182 13.12 17.44 -9.00
N ASN A 183 13.31 16.15 -9.25
CA ASN A 183 12.77 15.41 -10.39
C ASN A 183 11.89 14.25 -9.89
N THR A 184 11.66 13.24 -10.72
CA THR A 184 10.91 12.03 -10.38
C THR A 184 11.79 11.03 -9.63
N ASP A 185 11.30 10.59 -8.48
CA ASP A 185 11.89 9.58 -7.63
C ASP A 185 10.81 8.55 -7.26
N ILE A 186 11.04 7.30 -7.64
CA ILE A 186 10.06 6.23 -7.48
C ILE A 186 10.64 5.07 -6.69
N VAL A 187 9.76 4.38 -5.96
CA VAL A 187 10.04 3.11 -5.30
C VAL A 187 9.53 1.97 -6.18
N ASN A 188 10.23 0.85 -6.15
CA ASN A 188 9.77 -0.40 -6.76
C ASN A 188 9.37 -1.43 -5.70
N GLU A 189 10.10 -1.49 -4.58
CA GLU A 189 9.90 -2.56 -3.59
C GLU A 189 10.39 -2.16 -2.19
N LEU A 190 9.73 -2.68 -1.17
CA LEU A 190 10.14 -2.64 0.23
C LEU A 190 10.22 -4.06 0.80
N ASN A 191 11.33 -4.39 1.45
CA ASN A 191 11.55 -5.68 2.09
C ASN A 191 11.93 -5.52 3.56
N ILE A 192 11.44 -6.42 4.41
CA ILE A 192 11.80 -6.48 5.84
C ILE A 192 12.54 -7.78 6.09
N THR A 193 13.71 -7.69 6.71
CA THR A 193 14.51 -8.85 7.08
C THR A 193 14.13 -9.36 8.48
N GLU A 194 14.50 -10.60 8.80
CA GLU A 194 14.24 -11.23 10.11
C GLU A 194 14.77 -10.43 11.32
N ASN A 195 15.78 -9.57 11.12
CA ASN A 195 16.32 -8.72 12.19
C ASN A 195 15.64 -7.33 12.27
N GLY A 196 14.51 -7.14 11.59
CA GLY A 196 13.74 -5.91 11.58
C GLY A 196 14.35 -4.79 10.73
N ARG A 197 15.36 -5.06 9.88
CA ARG A 197 15.83 -4.05 8.92
C ARG A 197 14.91 -3.98 7.73
N VAL A 198 14.51 -2.76 7.40
CA VAL A 198 13.68 -2.43 6.25
C VAL A 198 14.55 -1.90 5.13
N TYR A 199 14.44 -2.47 3.94
CA TYR A 199 15.16 -2.06 2.74
C TYR A 199 14.15 -1.54 1.72
N VAL A 200 14.34 -0.31 1.25
CA VAL A 200 13.52 0.31 0.21
C VAL A 200 14.36 0.46 -1.05
N PHE A 201 13.85 -0.04 -2.17
CA PHE A 201 14.53 -0.06 -3.46
C PHE A 201 13.77 0.77 -4.48
N GLY A 202 14.49 1.64 -5.20
CA GLY A 202 13.87 2.57 -6.13
C GLY A 202 14.83 3.10 -7.18
N SER A 203 14.32 3.99 -8.04
CA SER A 203 15.10 4.72 -9.02
C SER A 203 14.89 6.22 -8.87
N SER A 204 15.98 6.98 -8.99
CA SER A 204 15.97 8.43 -8.91
C SER A 204 16.43 9.07 -10.23
N ALA A 205 15.68 10.05 -10.71
CA ALA A 205 16.13 11.00 -11.73
C ALA A 205 16.69 12.30 -11.12
N SER A 206 16.70 12.42 -9.80
CA SER A 206 17.08 13.62 -9.06
C SER A 206 18.58 13.62 -8.74
N PRO A 207 19.36 14.62 -9.16
CA PRO A 207 20.78 14.71 -8.80
C PRO A 207 21.04 15.23 -7.37
N ASP A 208 19.99 15.51 -6.60
CA ASP A 208 20.03 16.31 -5.37
C ASP A 208 19.25 15.70 -4.20
N ILE A 209 19.15 14.37 -4.14
CA ILE A 209 18.57 13.68 -2.98
C ILE A 209 19.47 13.84 -1.75
N PRO A 210 18.96 14.42 -0.64
CA PRO A 210 19.75 14.64 0.57
C PRO A 210 20.36 13.34 1.11
N GLY A 211 21.63 13.40 1.51
CA GLY A 211 22.31 12.27 2.17
C GLY A 211 22.72 11.12 1.25
N THR A 212 22.54 11.26 -0.07
CA THR A 212 22.95 10.25 -1.07
C THR A 212 24.08 10.78 -1.95
N THR A 213 24.89 9.88 -2.50
CA THR A 213 25.83 10.19 -3.59
C THR A 213 25.30 9.52 -4.85
N LEU A 214 24.75 10.32 -5.75
CA LEU A 214 24.15 9.89 -7.01
C LEU A 214 25.13 10.18 -8.16
N PHE A 215 25.26 9.24 -9.09
CA PHE A 215 26.19 9.27 -10.22
C PHE A 215 25.50 9.58 -11.57
N GLY A 216 24.19 9.82 -11.60
CA GLY A 216 23.49 10.20 -12.82
C GLY A 216 21.96 10.25 -12.71
N TYR A 217 21.33 10.26 -13.88
CA TYR A 217 19.89 10.00 -14.02
C TYR A 217 19.69 8.48 -14.00
N ASP A 218 18.67 7.99 -13.29
CA ASP A 218 18.31 6.57 -13.08
C ASP A 218 19.19 5.81 -12.07
N ASP A 219 19.59 6.47 -10.99
CA ASP A 219 20.36 5.81 -9.93
C ASP A 219 19.50 4.94 -9.03
N PHE A 220 20.04 3.79 -8.63
CA PHE A 220 19.40 2.88 -7.68
C PHE A 220 19.53 3.42 -6.25
N MET A 221 18.39 3.56 -5.57
CA MET A 221 18.37 3.97 -4.17
C MET A 221 18.14 2.77 -3.26
N ILE A 222 18.93 2.71 -2.17
CA ILE A 222 18.69 1.83 -1.03
C ILE A 222 18.65 2.67 0.23
N THR A 223 17.50 2.68 0.91
CA THR A 223 17.40 3.23 2.27
C THR A 223 17.14 2.11 3.26
N VAL A 224 17.79 2.20 4.43
CA VAL A 224 17.67 1.23 5.51
C VAL A 224 17.05 1.88 6.76
N PHE A 225 15.96 1.31 7.24
CA PHE A 225 15.36 1.66 8.53
C PHE A 225 15.35 0.46 9.48
N HIS A 226 15.00 0.72 10.74
CA HIS A 226 14.76 -0.31 11.74
C HIS A 226 13.27 -0.33 12.11
N ASP A 227 12.73 -1.52 12.32
CA ASP A 227 11.43 -1.74 12.98
C ASP A 227 11.44 -1.19 14.42
#